data_AF-A0A670XLJ7-F1
#
_entry.id   AF-A0A670XLJ7-F1
#
_cell.length_a   1.000
_cell.length_b   1.000
_cell.length_c   1.000
_cell.angle_alpha   90.00
_cell.angle_beta   90.00
_cell.angle_gamma   90.00
#
_symmetry.space_group_name_H-M   'P 1'
#
loop_
_entity.id
_entity.type
_entity.pdbx_description
1 polymer ?
#
loop_
_entity_poly.entity_id
_entity_poly.type
_entity_poly.pdbx_seq_one_letter_code
_entity_poly.pdbx_strand_id
1 'polypeptide(L)'
;MYIEASSPRKEGDRARLISPVFSIPPKNPYGTTNTAYCFSFYYNMYGQHIGTLNVYLRLKSPTSSESPFWSTTGNKGQHWFQARVNIHPNSSFQIVFEGIRGRGIEGDIAIDDISIVEGECTKSDYVNNRTWAC
;
A
#
# COMPACT_ATOMS: atom_id res chain seq x y z
N MET A 1 -7.96 -3.49 8.36
CA MET A 1 -7.06 -2.92 9.41
C MET A 1 -7.23 -1.40 9.45
N TYR A 2 -7.10 -0.72 10.59
CA TYR A 2 -7.20 0.75 10.68
C TYR A 2 -6.10 1.37 11.57
N ILE A 3 -5.83 2.65 11.37
CA ILE A 3 -4.88 3.44 12.18
C ILE A 3 -5.69 4.45 13.00
N GLU A 4 -5.71 4.24 14.32
CA GLU A 4 -6.40 5.10 15.29
C GLU A 4 -5.69 6.45 15.42
N ALA A 5 -6.44 7.55 15.23
CA ALA A 5 -5.93 8.91 15.30
C ALA A 5 -6.27 9.62 16.63
N SER A 6 -6.96 8.98 17.56
CA SER A 6 -7.32 9.60 18.85
C SER A 6 -6.10 9.94 19.73
N SER A 7 -6.36 10.71 20.79
CA SER A 7 -5.39 10.93 21.88
C SER A 7 -4.88 9.57 22.40
N PRO A 8 -3.57 9.43 22.72
CA PRO A 8 -2.53 10.45 22.87
C PRO A 8 -1.69 10.71 21.61
N ARG A 9 -2.12 10.27 20.42
CA ARG A 9 -1.35 10.48 19.19
C ARG A 9 -1.19 11.98 18.88
N LYS A 10 -0.11 12.38 18.19
CA LYS A 10 0.24 13.76 17.79
C LYS A 10 0.34 13.90 16.26
N GLU A 11 0.21 15.12 15.75
CA GLU A 11 0.38 15.38 14.31
C GLU A 11 1.75 14.87 13.86
N GLY A 12 1.80 14.15 12.73
CA GLY A 12 3.05 13.57 12.23
C GLY A 12 3.44 12.24 12.86
N ASP A 13 2.70 11.72 13.86
CA ASP A 13 2.88 10.36 14.35
C ASP A 13 2.72 9.36 13.19
N ARG A 14 3.57 8.33 13.20
CA ARG A 14 3.62 7.32 12.14
C ARG A 14 3.31 5.95 12.70
N ALA A 15 2.42 5.22 12.03
CA ALA A 15 2.20 3.80 12.25
C ALA A 15 2.61 3.05 11.00
N ARG A 16 3.46 2.01 11.16
CA ARG A 16 3.92 1.17 10.04
C ARG A 16 3.39 -0.25 10.19
N LEU A 17 2.73 -0.76 9.15
CA LEU A 17 2.43 -2.17 8.97
C LEU A 17 3.42 -2.75 7.96
N ILE A 18 4.11 -3.83 8.34
CA ILE A 18 5.15 -4.45 7.53
C ILE A 18 4.70 -5.86 7.15
N SER A 19 4.72 -6.19 5.86
CA SER A 19 4.39 -7.53 5.38
C SER A 19 5.47 -8.56 5.77
N PRO A 20 5.17 -9.87 5.64
CA PRO A 20 6.22 -10.88 5.54
C PRO A 20 7.19 -10.58 4.39
N VAL A 21 8.33 -11.28 4.41
CA VAL A 21 9.31 -11.21 3.31
C VAL A 21 8.82 -12.07 2.14
N PHE A 22 8.71 -11.46 0.97
CA PHE A 22 8.47 -12.14 -0.30
C PHE A 22 9.82 -12.48 -0.93
N SER A 23 10.10 -13.78 -1.08
CA SER A 23 11.33 -14.26 -1.71
C SER A 23 11.18 -14.29 -3.23
N ILE A 24 12.13 -13.67 -3.93
CA ILE A 24 12.23 -13.77 -5.39
C ILE A 24 13.34 -14.78 -5.71
N PRO A 25 13.00 -16.04 -6.03
CA PRO A 25 14.01 -17.00 -6.44
C PRO A 25 14.62 -16.57 -7.79
N PRO A 26 15.93 -16.80 -8.01
CA PRO A 26 16.53 -16.61 -9.33
C PRO A 26 15.80 -17.49 -10.35
N LYS A 27 15.25 -16.89 -11.42
CA LYS A 27 14.62 -17.65 -12.52
C LYS A 27 15.66 -18.37 -13.39
N ASN A 28 16.92 -17.93 -13.35
CA ASN A 28 18.06 -18.60 -13.97
C ASN A 28 19.37 -18.27 -13.21
N PRO A 29 20.41 -19.10 -13.33
CA PRO A 29 21.71 -18.84 -12.69
C PRO A 29 22.54 -17.71 -13.34
N TYR A 30 22.09 -17.16 -14.47
CA TYR A 30 22.86 -16.19 -15.28
C TYR A 30 22.11 -14.89 -15.63
N GLY A 31 20.88 -14.69 -15.15
CA GLY A 31 20.03 -13.57 -15.58
C GLY A 31 19.42 -12.79 -14.43
N THR A 32 19.14 -11.52 -14.73
CA THR A 32 18.40 -10.62 -13.85
C THR A 32 16.92 -11.01 -13.83
N THR A 33 16.36 -11.16 -12.64
CA THR A 33 14.91 -11.35 -12.49
C THR A 33 14.23 -9.99 -12.52
N ASN A 34 13.66 -9.61 -13.67
CA ASN A 34 12.79 -8.44 -13.77
C ASN A 34 11.33 -8.87 -13.69
N THR A 35 10.98 -9.54 -12.59
CA THR A 35 9.60 -10.03 -12.39
C THR A 35 8.73 -8.87 -11.93
N ALA A 36 7.73 -8.53 -12.72
CA ALA A 36 6.68 -7.60 -12.34
C ALA A 36 5.70 -8.27 -11.37
N TYR A 37 5.18 -7.50 -10.43
CA TYR A 37 4.04 -7.91 -9.61
C TYR A 37 2.96 -6.83 -9.64
N CYS A 38 1.71 -7.27 -9.70
CA CYS A 38 0.56 -6.42 -9.49
C CYS A 38 0.24 -6.42 -8.00
N PHE A 39 0.49 -5.28 -7.37
CA PHE A 39 0.10 -5.04 -6.00
C PHE A 39 -1.22 -4.27 -5.98
N SER A 40 -2.18 -4.75 -5.21
CA SER A 40 -3.45 -4.07 -5.00
C SER A 40 -3.93 -4.16 -3.57
N PHE A 41 -4.69 -3.15 -3.18
CA PHE A 41 -5.31 -3.06 -1.86
C PHE A 41 -6.49 -2.09 -1.94
N TYR A 42 -7.42 -2.24 -1.01
CA TYR A 42 -8.48 -1.27 -0.79
C TYR A 42 -8.10 -0.32 0.34
N TYR A 43 -8.51 0.94 0.20
CA TYR A 43 -8.32 1.95 1.24
C TYR A 43 -9.57 2.82 1.41
N ASN A 44 -9.80 3.26 2.64
CA ASN A 44 -10.80 4.26 2.99
C ASN A 44 -10.13 5.36 3.83
N MET A 45 -10.36 6.61 3.42
CA MET A 45 -9.74 7.79 4.01
C MET A 45 -10.78 8.91 4.04
N TYR A 46 -11.56 8.95 5.12
CA TYR A 46 -12.67 9.88 5.27
C TYR A 46 -12.61 10.63 6.61
N GLY A 47 -12.62 11.97 6.53
CA GLY A 47 -12.59 12.85 7.70
C GLY A 47 -11.91 14.19 7.38
N GLN A 48 -12.05 15.16 8.28
CA GLN A 48 -11.48 16.50 8.08
C GLN A 48 -9.97 16.54 8.30
N HIS A 49 -9.45 15.69 9.18
CA HIS A 49 -8.06 15.71 9.63
C HIS A 49 -7.27 14.48 9.16
N ILE A 50 -7.68 13.89 8.04
CA ILE A 50 -6.98 12.76 7.44
C ILE A 50 -5.57 13.18 7.05
N GLY A 51 -4.59 12.43 7.54
CA GLY A 51 -3.19 12.62 7.17
C GLY A 51 -2.84 11.92 5.86
N THR A 52 -1.76 11.13 5.88
CA THR A 52 -1.18 10.53 4.68
C THR A 52 -1.09 9.02 4.82
N LEU A 53 -1.40 8.29 3.75
CA LEU A 53 -1.07 6.87 3.61
C LEU A 53 0.03 6.73 2.56
N ASN A 54 1.17 6.20 2.97
CA ASN A 54 2.29 5.86 2.09
C ASN A 54 2.43 4.34 1.99
N VAL A 55 2.90 3.87 0.83
CA VAL A 55 3.29 2.47 0.63
C VAL A 55 4.71 2.41 0.06
N TYR A 56 5.56 1.64 0.72
CA TYR A 56 6.96 1.48 0.38
C TYR A 56 7.27 0.06 -0.04
N LEU A 57 8.27 -0.05 -0.91
CA LEU A 57 8.91 -1.30 -1.29
C LEU A 57 10.26 -1.36 -0.57
N ARG A 58 10.34 -2.19 0.48
CA ARG A 58 11.58 -2.41 1.24
C ARG A 58 12.33 -3.61 0.67
N LEU A 59 13.47 -3.36 0.02
CA LEU A 59 14.35 -4.40 -0.50
C LEU A 59 15.35 -4.84 0.59
N LYS A 60 15.84 -6.08 0.51
CA LYS A 60 16.86 -6.61 1.44
C LYS A 60 18.27 -5.97 1.26
N SER A 61 18.46 -5.12 0.24
CA SER A 61 19.75 -4.48 -0.06
C SER A 61 20.06 -3.29 0.87
N PRO A 62 21.34 -3.08 1.28
CA PRO A 62 21.74 -1.98 2.19
C PRO A 62 21.55 -0.56 1.64
N THR A 63 21.18 -0.39 0.37
CA THR A 63 21.04 0.92 -0.29
C THR A 63 19.60 1.30 -0.63
N SER A 64 18.59 0.69 0.00
CA SER A 64 17.19 0.99 -0.33
C SER A 64 16.83 2.44 0.01
N SER A 65 16.60 3.26 -1.02
CA SER A 65 15.94 4.55 -0.90
C SER A 65 14.51 4.33 -0.36
N GLU A 66 14.17 4.95 0.78
CA GLU A 66 12.82 4.91 1.36
C GLU A 66 11.87 5.91 0.64
N SER A 67 11.81 5.88 -0.68
CA SER A 67 10.77 6.61 -1.42
C SER A 67 9.50 5.74 -1.49
N PRO A 68 8.31 6.27 -1.16
CA PRO A 68 7.09 5.52 -1.36
C PRO A 68 6.85 5.33 -2.87
N PHE A 69 6.43 4.14 -3.28
CA PHE A 69 5.98 3.92 -4.66
C PHE A 69 4.52 4.34 -4.86
N TRP A 70 3.77 4.50 -3.76
CA TRP A 70 2.40 5.00 -3.76
C TRP A 70 2.18 5.87 -2.52
N SER A 71 1.48 6.99 -2.69
CA SER A 71 1.14 7.90 -1.60
C SER A 71 -0.19 8.59 -1.89
N THR A 72 -0.98 8.80 -0.85
CA THR A 72 -2.17 9.64 -0.92
C THR A 72 -2.39 10.37 0.40
N THR A 73 -2.87 11.61 0.32
CA THR A 73 -3.07 12.49 1.48
C THR A 73 -4.47 13.08 1.49
N GLY A 74 -5.01 13.28 2.69
CA GLY A 74 -6.27 13.97 2.92
C GLY A 74 -7.50 13.12 2.63
N ASN A 75 -8.66 13.75 2.77
CA ASN A 75 -9.96 13.12 2.54
C ASN A 75 -10.12 12.66 1.09
N LYS A 76 -10.62 11.44 0.90
CA LYS A 76 -10.93 10.85 -0.41
C LYS A 76 -12.43 10.69 -0.63
N GLY A 77 -13.24 10.86 0.42
CA GLY A 77 -14.67 10.67 0.40
C GLY A 77 -15.08 9.39 1.13
N GLN A 78 -16.38 9.27 1.38
CA GLN A 78 -16.96 8.20 2.20
C GLN A 78 -17.20 6.92 1.39
N HIS A 79 -16.15 6.38 0.77
CA HIS A 79 -16.20 5.11 0.05
C HIS A 79 -14.83 4.44 0.02
N TRP A 80 -14.84 3.14 -0.23
CA TRP A 80 -13.62 2.37 -0.46
C TRP A 80 -13.10 2.60 -1.88
N PHE A 81 -11.80 2.76 -1.97
CA PHE A 81 -11.07 2.91 -3.23
C PHE A 81 -10.10 1.75 -3.41
N GLN A 82 -9.94 1.27 -4.64
CA GLN A 82 -8.93 0.27 -4.96
C GLN A 82 -7.69 0.94 -5.56
N ALA A 83 -6.53 0.72 -4.96
CA ALA A 83 -5.25 1.02 -5.58
C ALA A 83 -4.72 -0.24 -6.29
N ARG A 84 -4.17 -0.06 -7.49
CA ARG A 84 -3.46 -1.09 -8.27
C ARG A 84 -2.17 -0.49 -8.80
N VAL A 85 -1.03 -1.08 -8.46
CA VAL A 85 0.29 -0.54 -8.81
C VAL A 85 1.22 -1.67 -9.21
N ASN A 86 1.94 -1.46 -10.32
CA ASN A 86 3.00 -2.37 -10.74
C ASN A 86 4.25 -2.11 -9.90
N ILE A 87 4.83 -3.17 -9.36
CA ILE A 87 6.12 -3.13 -8.65
C ILE A 87 7.11 -4.08 -9.32
N HIS A 88 8.37 -3.65 -9.40
CA HIS A 88 9.46 -4.41 -10.04
C HIS A 88 10.62 -4.62 -9.05
N PRO A 89 10.42 -5.38 -7.97
CA PRO A 89 11.47 -5.68 -7.02
C PRO A 89 12.57 -6.54 -7.66
N ASN A 90 13.84 -6.16 -7.44
CA ASN A 90 15.01 -6.86 -7.97
C ASN A 90 15.65 -7.87 -6.99
N SER A 91 15.06 -8.02 -5.81
CA SER A 91 15.50 -8.90 -4.72
C SER A 91 14.33 -9.17 -3.78
N SER A 92 14.50 -10.08 -2.82
CA SER A 92 13.50 -10.31 -1.78
C SER A 92 13.08 -8.99 -1.12
N PHE A 93 11.77 -8.83 -0.92
CA PHE A 93 11.18 -7.54 -0.55
C PHE A 93 10.07 -7.68 0.50
N GLN A 94 9.72 -6.56 1.11
CA GLN A 94 8.54 -6.37 1.95
C GLN A 94 7.75 -5.16 1.48
N ILE A 95 6.44 -5.20 1.66
CA ILE A 95 5.56 -4.04 1.52
C ILE A 95 5.40 -3.41 2.90
N VAL A 96 5.56 -2.09 2.97
CA VAL A 96 5.35 -1.33 4.20
C VAL A 96 4.27 -0.29 3.96
N PHE A 97 3.17 -0.38 4.69
CA PHE A 97 2.19 0.70 4.77
C PHE A 97 2.59 1.63 5.91
N GLU A 98 2.58 2.94 5.68
CA GLU A 98 2.77 3.95 6.71
C GLU A 98 1.58 4.91 6.70
N GLY A 99 0.84 4.94 7.80
CA GLY A 99 -0.09 6.03 8.05
C GLY A 99 0.60 7.13 8.86
N ILE A 100 0.49 8.35 8.37
CA ILE A 100 0.92 9.57 9.06
C ILE A 100 -0.34 10.28 9.53
N ARG A 101 -0.39 10.58 10.83
CA ARG A 101 -1.52 11.30 11.42
C ARG A 101 -1.56 12.77 10.97
N GLY A 102 -2.76 13.24 10.62
CA GLY A 102 -3.01 14.65 10.29
C GLY A 102 -3.13 15.54 11.52
N ARG A 103 -3.70 16.74 11.32
CA ARG A 103 -3.74 17.84 12.31
C ARG A 103 -4.78 17.67 13.43
N GLY A 104 -5.50 16.57 13.47
CA GLY A 104 -6.62 16.36 14.39
C GLY A 104 -6.99 14.89 14.54
N ILE A 105 -8.09 14.64 15.26
CA ILE A 105 -8.61 13.30 15.57
C ILE A 105 -9.75 12.87 14.65
N GLU A 106 -10.28 13.77 13.84
CA GLU A 106 -11.48 13.52 13.05
C GLU A 106 -11.13 12.89 11.69
N GLY A 107 -11.11 11.56 11.69
CA GLY A 107 -10.97 10.74 10.49
C GLY A 107 -10.01 9.58 10.71
N ASP A 108 -10.29 8.47 10.03
CA ASP A 108 -9.51 7.24 10.10
C ASP A 108 -8.95 6.87 8.74
N ILE A 109 -7.80 6.18 8.76
CA ILE A 109 -7.24 5.51 7.59
C ILE A 109 -7.44 4.02 7.79
N ALA A 110 -8.21 3.40 6.89
CA ALA A 110 -8.42 1.96 6.85
C ALA A 110 -7.91 1.37 5.54
N ILE A 111 -7.37 0.15 5.63
CA ILE A 111 -6.95 -0.66 4.48
C ILE A 111 -7.53 -2.07 4.59
N ASP A 112 -7.82 -2.67 3.44
CA ASP A 112 -8.32 -4.04 3.36
C ASP A 112 -7.92 -4.73 2.04
N ASP A 113 -8.19 -6.03 1.93
CA ASP A 113 -8.09 -6.82 0.68
C ASP A 113 -6.76 -6.62 -0.07
N ILE A 114 -5.66 -6.77 0.67
CA ILE A 114 -4.29 -6.62 0.16
C ILE A 114 -3.90 -7.88 -0.62
N SER A 115 -3.50 -7.72 -1.88
CA SER A 115 -3.04 -8.81 -2.73
C SER A 115 -1.79 -8.45 -3.54
N ILE A 116 -0.94 -9.44 -3.74
CA ILE A 116 0.23 -9.38 -4.63
C ILE A 116 0.14 -10.58 -5.57
N VAL A 117 0.14 -10.31 -6.87
CA VAL A 117 0.08 -11.34 -7.91
C VAL A 117 1.25 -11.13 -8.86
N GLU A 118 1.93 -12.21 -9.25
CA GLU A 118 2.98 -12.15 -10.27
C GLU A 118 2.40 -11.74 -11.63
N GLY A 119 3.04 -10.78 -12.30
CA GLY A 119 2.59 -10.18 -13.56
C GLY A 119 2.29 -8.68 -13.43
N GLU A 120 2.07 -8.02 -14.57
CA GLU A 120 1.64 -6.62 -14.61
C GLU A 120 0.15 -6.53 -14.25
N CYS A 121 -0.26 -5.43 -13.61
CA CYS A 121 -1.68 -5.16 -13.36
C CYS A 121 -2.42 -5.03 -14.69
N THR A 122 -3.42 -5.88 -14.90
CA THR A 122 -4.29 -5.80 -16.07
C THR A 122 -5.39 -4.75 -15.82
N LYS A 123 -5.79 -4.04 -16.87
CA LYS A 123 -6.94 -3.10 -16.83
C LYS A 123 -8.30 -3.82 -16.82
N SER A 124 -8.31 -5.16 -16.84
CA SER A 124 -9.44 -5.97 -17.29
C SER A 124 -10.58 -6.15 -16.29
N ASP A 125 -10.43 -5.80 -15.01
CA ASP A 125 -11.46 -6.13 -14.02
C ASP A 125 -12.54 -5.06 -13.85
N TYR A 126 -12.45 -3.93 -14.56
CA TYR A 126 -13.46 -2.87 -14.50
C TYR A 126 -14.81 -3.26 -15.12
N VAL A 127 -14.88 -4.35 -15.89
CA VAL A 127 -16.08 -4.70 -16.67
C VAL A 127 -16.96 -5.78 -16.00
N ASN A 128 -16.46 -6.56 -15.03
CA ASN A 128 -17.21 -7.75 -14.56
C ASN A 128 -17.69 -7.72 -13.10
N ASN A 129 -17.46 -6.67 -12.31
CA ASN A 129 -17.89 -6.64 -10.90
C ASN A 129 -18.73 -5.40 -10.51
N ARG A 130 -19.73 -5.04 -11.33
CA ARG A 130 -20.83 -4.14 -10.89
C ARG A 130 -22.04 -4.90 -10.33
N THR A 131 -21.83 -6.00 -9.62
CA THR A 131 -22.93 -6.70 -8.92
C THR A 131 -22.45 -7.35 -7.63
N TRP A 132 -22.05 -6.55 -6.64
CA TRP A 132 -22.22 -6.93 -5.23
C TRP A 132 -22.59 -5.66 -4.46
N ALA A 133 -23.88 -5.35 -4.50
CA ALA A 133 -24.52 -4.64 -3.40
C ALA A 133 -24.55 -5.62 -2.22
N CYS A 134 -23.96 -5.22 -1.10
CA CYS A 134 -24.40 -5.68 0.21
C CYS A 134 -25.44 -4.67 0.71
#